data_AF-A0A4Y2I3K8-F1
#
_entry.id   AF-A0A4Y2I3K8-F1
#
_cell.length_a   1.000
_cell.length_b   1.000
_cell.length_c   1.000
_cell.angle_alpha   90.00
_cell.angle_beta   90.00
_cell.angle_gamma   90.00
#
_symmetry.space_group_name_H-M   'P 1'
#
loop_
_entity.id
_entity.type
_entity.pdbx_description
1 polymer ?
#
loop_
_entity_poly.entity_id
_entity_poly.type
_entity_poly.pdbx_seq_one_letter_code
_entity_poly.pdbx_strand_id
1 'polypeptide(L)'
;MGKAADLSEFDRGQIVMARRLGTSITESARLVGCSRSAVVSIHAKWINDSDTSSRRQGVGHPRVIKEKGRRRLSNLVKQNWRQTTVAQLTAQYNAGPSESVSEHTVQRTLLDMGLCSRRPTRVPLLTKRHRQLRLQWAREHQDWTMDEWQRVACSDESRFITSMVVSGYAVC
;
A
#
# COMPACT_ATOMS: atom_id res chain seq x y z
N MET A 1 -9.82 27.63 23.32
CA MET A 1 -8.60 27.43 24.12
C MET A 1 -7.96 26.12 23.70
N GLY A 2 -6.75 26.15 23.14
CA GLY A 2 -6.01 24.94 22.75
C GLY A 2 -5.61 24.13 23.99
N LYS A 3 -5.54 22.80 23.88
CA LYS A 3 -5.02 21.95 24.95
C LYS A 3 -3.53 22.24 25.14
N ALA A 4 -3.07 22.29 26.39
CA ALA A 4 -1.63 22.35 26.70
C ALA A 4 -0.91 21.14 26.07
N ALA A 5 0.36 21.32 25.73
CA ALA A 5 1.19 20.25 25.19
C ALA A 5 1.17 19.02 26.12
N ASP A 6 1.11 17.82 25.54
CA ASP A 6 1.18 16.59 26.32
C ASP A 6 2.55 16.49 27.01
N LEU A 7 2.56 15.96 28.24
CA LEU A 7 3.80 15.68 28.99
C LEU A 7 4.70 14.73 28.20
N SER A 8 6.01 14.98 28.24
CA SER A 8 6.99 14.13 27.56
C SER A 8 6.97 12.71 28.14
N GLU A 9 7.40 11.71 27.37
CA GLU A 9 7.49 10.33 27.88
C GLU A 9 8.42 10.23 29.09
N PHE A 10 9.47 11.05 29.13
CA PHE A 10 10.39 11.15 30.25
C PHE A 10 9.70 11.68 31.52
N ASP A 11 8.95 12.78 31.41
CA ASP A 11 8.19 13.37 32.52
C ASP A 11 7.14 12.39 33.09
N ARG A 12 6.50 11.64 32.20
CA ARG A 12 5.53 10.61 32.58
C ARG A 12 6.23 9.43 33.28
N GLY A 13 7.44 9.08 32.84
CA GLY A 13 8.30 8.09 33.51
C GLY A 13 8.73 8.52 34.91
N GLN A 14 9.11 9.79 35.09
CA GLN A 14 9.43 10.36 36.40
C GLN A 14 8.23 10.30 37.35
N ILE A 15 7.02 10.58 36.86
CA ILE A 15 5.78 10.44 37.64
C ILE A 15 5.59 8.99 38.12
N VAL A 16 5.72 8.01 37.23
CA VAL A 16 5.57 6.59 37.59
C VAL A 16 6.62 6.16 38.61
N MET A 17 7.88 6.57 38.41
CA MET A 17 8.97 6.28 39.33
C MET A 17 8.76 6.90 40.71
N ALA A 18 8.43 8.20 40.78
CA ALA A 18 8.17 8.91 42.03
C ALA A 18 7.00 8.28 42.81
N ARG A 19 5.95 7.82 42.09
CA ARG A 19 4.82 7.13 42.72
C ARG A 19 5.17 5.73 43.21
N ARG A 20 6.02 4.98 42.49
CA ARG A 20 6.56 3.69 42.95
C ARG A 20 7.43 3.84 44.20
N LEU A 21 8.17 4.93 44.31
CA LEU A 21 9.00 5.27 45.48
C LEU A 21 8.19 5.82 46.68
N GLY A 22 6.86 5.89 46.58
CA GLY A 22 5.99 6.30 47.69
C GLY A 22 5.83 7.81 47.89
N THR A 23 6.35 8.65 46.98
CA THR A 23 6.20 10.12 47.08
C THR A 23 4.73 10.56 46.97
N SER A 24 4.40 11.68 47.61
CA SER A 24 3.04 12.23 47.57
C SER A 24 2.69 12.78 46.18
N ILE A 25 1.40 12.77 45.82
CA ILE A 25 0.93 13.28 44.50
C ILE A 25 1.36 14.73 44.28
N THR A 26 1.32 15.55 45.34
CA THR A 26 1.70 16.97 45.28
C THR A 26 3.19 17.14 45.02
N GLU A 27 4.02 16.28 45.60
CA GLU A 27 5.47 16.32 45.45
C GLU A 27 5.90 15.81 44.07
N SER A 28 5.29 14.72 43.57
CA SER A 28 5.51 14.28 42.18
C SER A 28 5.09 15.34 41.16
N ALA A 29 3.99 16.06 41.42
CA ALA A 29 3.51 17.14 40.56
C ALA A 29 4.49 18.33 40.53
N ARG A 30 5.06 18.69 41.69
CA ARG A 30 6.08 19.74 41.79
C ARG A 30 7.38 19.34 41.12
N LEU A 31 7.83 18.09 41.30
CA LEU A 31 9.06 17.55 40.71
C LEU A 31 9.06 17.68 39.19
N VAL A 32 7.92 17.34 38.56
CA VAL A 32 7.77 17.32 37.11
C VAL A 32 7.18 18.64 36.56
N GLY A 33 6.75 19.55 37.43
CA GLY A 33 6.14 20.82 37.03
C GLY A 33 4.78 20.67 36.34
N CYS A 34 3.98 19.67 36.74
CA CYS A 34 2.69 19.37 36.13
C CYS A 34 1.52 19.48 37.12
N SER A 35 0.28 19.38 36.64
CA SER A 35 -0.90 19.44 37.52
C SER A 35 -1.05 18.15 38.34
N ARG A 36 -1.62 18.25 39.55
CA ARG A 36 -1.94 17.07 40.40
C ARG A 36 -2.85 16.07 39.67
N SER A 37 -3.76 16.56 38.81
CA SER A 37 -4.64 15.71 37.98
C SER A 37 -3.89 14.94 36.90
N ALA A 38 -2.83 15.53 36.31
CA ALA A 38 -1.96 14.83 35.38
C ALA A 38 -1.26 13.64 36.06
N VAL A 39 -0.71 13.84 37.26
CA VAL A 39 -0.09 12.77 38.05
C VAL A 39 -1.06 11.63 38.33
N VAL A 40 -2.28 11.94 38.79
CA VAL A 40 -3.31 10.93 39.09
C VAL A 40 -3.72 10.17 37.83
N SER A 41 -4.01 10.87 36.73
CA SER A 41 -4.42 10.23 35.47
C SER A 41 -3.33 9.35 34.87
N ILE A 42 -2.06 9.78 34.90
CA ILE A 42 -0.94 8.99 34.38
C ILE A 42 -0.70 7.76 35.26
N HIS A 43 -0.71 7.92 36.58
CA HIS A 43 -0.50 6.81 37.50
C HIS A 43 -1.65 5.78 37.42
N ALA A 44 -2.90 6.23 37.29
CA ALA A 44 -4.04 5.35 37.08
C ALA A 44 -3.94 4.61 35.74
N LYS A 45 -3.57 5.30 34.65
CA LYS A 45 -3.32 4.67 33.35
C LYS A 45 -2.22 3.61 33.46
N TRP A 46 -1.14 3.92 34.15
CA TRP A 46 -0.03 2.99 34.36
C TRP A 46 -0.45 1.74 35.15
N ILE A 47 -1.27 1.88 36.21
CA ILE A 47 -1.79 0.73 36.96
C ILE A 47 -2.68 -0.16 36.07
N ASN A 48 -3.53 0.44 35.24
CA ASN A 48 -4.52 -0.29 34.45
C ASN A 48 -3.92 -0.93 33.18
N ASP A 49 -3.08 -0.19 32.45
CA ASP A 49 -2.61 -0.56 31.11
C ASP A 49 -1.13 -0.97 31.10
N SER A 50 -0.40 -0.82 32.21
CA SER A 50 1.08 -0.88 32.27
C SER A 50 1.80 0.05 31.28
N ASP A 51 1.06 1.00 30.68
CA ASP A 51 1.53 1.90 29.65
C ASP A 51 1.63 3.34 30.18
N THR A 52 2.80 3.94 29.97
CA THR A 52 3.08 5.32 30.35
C THR A 52 2.94 6.26 29.16
N SER A 53 2.70 5.77 27.94
CA SER A 53 2.68 6.57 26.72
C SER A 53 1.56 7.63 26.72
N SER A 54 1.86 8.79 26.15
CA SER A 54 0.88 9.86 25.90
C SER A 54 0.07 9.65 24.63
N ARG A 55 0.41 8.64 23.83
CA ARG A 55 -0.14 8.42 22.49
C ARG A 55 -1.61 8.05 22.58
N ARG A 56 -2.47 9.07 22.48
CA ARG A 56 -3.89 8.85 22.21
C ARG A 56 -3.97 8.34 20.78
N GLN A 57 -4.70 7.25 20.56
CA GLN A 57 -5.13 6.87 19.23
C GLN A 57 -6.10 7.95 18.75
N GLY A 58 -5.56 8.94 18.05
CA GLY A 58 -6.37 9.96 17.41
C GLY A 58 -7.20 9.29 16.33
N VAL A 59 -8.52 9.22 16.55
CA VAL A 59 -9.43 8.88 15.46
C VAL A 59 -9.43 10.09 14.53
N GLY A 60 -8.74 9.96 13.40
CA GLY A 60 -8.73 10.98 12.37
C GLY A 60 -10.13 11.25 11.81
N HIS A 61 -10.24 12.25 10.94
CA HIS A 61 -11.51 12.50 10.27
C HIS A 61 -11.94 11.28 9.44
N PRO A 62 -13.23 10.87 9.49
CA PRO A 62 -13.72 9.77 8.66
C PRO A 62 -13.43 10.02 7.17
N ARG A 63 -13.10 8.94 6.44
CA ARG A 63 -12.86 9.03 5.00
C ARG A 63 -14.17 9.29 4.25
N VAL A 64 -14.11 10.16 3.23
CA VAL A 64 -15.25 10.46 2.33
C VAL A 64 -15.75 9.19 1.65
N ILE A 65 -14.83 8.37 1.12
CA ILE A 65 -15.17 7.09 0.51
C ILE A 65 -15.29 6.02 1.59
N LYS A 66 -16.53 5.67 1.91
CA LYS A 66 -16.88 4.54 2.79
C LYS A 66 -16.67 3.19 2.08
N GLU A 67 -16.83 2.11 2.83
CA GLU A 67 -16.67 0.74 2.35
C GLU A 67 -17.55 0.41 1.13
N LYS A 68 -18.81 0.86 1.09
CA LYS A 68 -19.68 0.70 -0.08
C LYS A 68 -19.10 1.39 -1.34
N GLY A 69 -18.51 2.57 -1.16
CA GLY A 69 -17.83 3.29 -2.23
C GLY A 69 -16.56 2.58 -2.71
N ARG A 70 -15.78 2.00 -1.80
CA ARG A 70 -14.60 1.17 -2.13
C ARG A 70 -14.99 -0.03 -2.99
N ARG A 71 -16.06 -0.75 -2.64
CA ARG A 71 -16.56 -1.88 -3.45
C ARG A 71 -17.00 -1.45 -4.85
N ARG A 72 -17.70 -0.32 -4.95
CA ARG A 72 -18.11 0.25 -6.25
C ARG A 72 -16.90 0.62 -7.11
N LEU A 73 -15.89 1.30 -6.53
CA LEU A 73 -14.64 1.62 -7.22
C LEU A 73 -13.91 0.36 -7.69
N SER A 74 -13.82 -0.68 -6.84
CA SER A 74 -13.21 -1.96 -7.21
C SER A 74 -13.90 -2.60 -8.41
N ASN A 75 -15.24 -2.58 -8.45
CA ASN A 75 -16.01 -3.12 -9.57
C ASN A 75 -15.79 -2.31 -10.86
N LEU A 76 -15.77 -0.98 -10.78
CA LEU A 76 -15.48 -0.09 -11.92
C LEU A 76 -14.09 -0.38 -12.51
N VAL A 77 -13.07 -0.56 -11.66
CA VAL A 77 -11.72 -0.90 -12.10
C VAL A 77 -11.71 -2.28 -12.78
N LYS A 78 -12.38 -3.29 -12.22
CA LYS A 78 -12.38 -4.65 -12.79
C LYS A 78 -13.02 -4.71 -14.18
N GLN A 79 -14.06 -3.92 -14.43
CA GLN A 79 -14.73 -3.86 -15.73
C GLN A 79 -13.80 -3.32 -16.83
N ASN A 80 -12.97 -2.32 -16.51
CA ASN A 80 -12.18 -1.58 -17.50
C ASN A 80 -10.67 -1.56 -17.21
N TRP A 81 -10.14 -2.59 -16.56
CA TRP A 81 -8.78 -2.63 -15.97
C TRP A 81 -7.62 -2.34 -16.94
N ARG A 82 -7.83 -2.45 -18.26
CA ARG A 82 -6.79 -2.24 -19.28
C ARG A 82 -6.63 -0.79 -19.73
N GLN A 83 -7.67 0.05 -19.59
CA GLN A 83 -7.73 1.34 -20.30
C GLN A 83 -8.27 2.51 -19.47
N THR A 84 -8.58 2.31 -18.19
CA THR A 84 -9.17 3.38 -17.38
C THR A 84 -8.13 4.32 -16.80
N THR A 85 -8.26 5.61 -17.12
CA THR A 85 -7.54 6.70 -16.45
C THR A 85 -8.27 7.07 -15.15
N VAL A 86 -7.55 7.56 -14.14
CA VAL A 86 -8.14 8.00 -12.86
C VAL A 86 -9.24 9.05 -13.08
N ALA A 87 -9.05 9.99 -14.01
CA ALA A 87 -10.06 10.98 -14.38
C ALA A 87 -11.37 10.34 -14.88
N GLN A 88 -11.28 9.36 -15.78
CA GLN A 88 -12.44 8.63 -16.29
C GLN A 88 -13.13 7.82 -15.20
N LEU A 89 -12.36 7.17 -14.31
CA LEU A 89 -12.92 6.45 -13.17
C LEU A 89 -13.66 7.39 -12.23
N THR A 90 -13.11 8.59 -12.01
CA THR A 90 -13.69 9.61 -11.16
C THR A 90 -14.99 10.15 -11.75
N ALA A 91 -15.03 10.43 -13.06
CA ALA A 91 -16.25 10.81 -13.76
C ALA A 91 -17.33 9.73 -13.66
N GLN A 92 -16.98 8.45 -13.88
CA GLN A 92 -17.92 7.33 -13.76
C GLN A 92 -18.40 7.11 -12.32
N TYR A 93 -17.53 7.33 -11.33
CA TYR A 93 -17.89 7.26 -9.93
C TYR A 93 -18.86 8.39 -9.55
N ASN A 94 -18.57 9.61 -9.98
CA ASN A 94 -19.38 10.80 -9.69
C ASN A 94 -20.72 10.82 -10.45
N ALA A 95 -20.83 10.10 -11.57
CA ALA A 95 -22.11 9.91 -12.26
C ALA A 95 -23.14 9.06 -11.49
N GLY A 96 -22.75 8.47 -10.35
CA GLY A 96 -23.67 7.72 -9.49
C GLY A 96 -24.32 8.59 -8.41
N PRO A 97 -25.20 8.01 -7.58
CA PRO A 97 -25.89 8.71 -6.51
C PRO A 97 -25.00 9.05 -5.29
N SER A 98 -23.68 8.93 -5.44
CA SER A 98 -22.71 9.16 -4.37
C SER A 98 -22.26 10.62 -4.37
N GLU A 99 -21.79 11.10 -3.22
CA GLU A 99 -21.12 12.39 -3.11
C GLU A 99 -19.98 12.50 -4.13
N SER A 100 -19.85 13.66 -4.77
CA SER A 100 -18.81 13.90 -5.76
C SER A 100 -17.44 13.87 -5.10
N VAL A 101 -16.54 13.07 -5.63
CA VAL A 101 -15.19 12.87 -5.10
C VAL A 101 -14.16 13.42 -6.09
N SER A 102 -13.08 14.00 -5.57
CA SER A 102 -11.95 14.46 -6.39
C SER A 102 -11.10 13.30 -6.90
N GLU A 103 -10.43 13.50 -8.04
CA GLU A 103 -9.54 12.50 -8.63
C GLU A 103 -8.44 12.04 -7.67
N HIS A 104 -7.88 12.99 -6.91
CA HIS A 104 -6.84 12.69 -5.94
C HIS A 104 -7.35 11.77 -4.82
N THR A 105 -8.59 11.96 -4.36
CA THR A 105 -9.19 11.11 -3.33
C THR A 105 -9.45 9.70 -3.87
N VAL A 106 -9.89 9.59 -5.12
CA VAL A 106 -10.03 8.30 -5.82
C VAL A 106 -8.68 7.60 -5.92
N GLN A 107 -7.64 8.30 -6.37
CA GLN A 107 -6.29 7.74 -6.49
C GLN A 107 -5.75 7.24 -5.14
N ARG A 108 -5.86 8.04 -4.07
CA ARG A 108 -5.40 7.63 -2.73
C ARG A 108 -6.16 6.41 -2.22
N THR A 109 -7.47 6.35 -2.49
CA THR A 109 -8.29 5.20 -2.11
C THR A 109 -7.92 3.94 -2.89
N LEU A 110 -7.60 4.05 -4.19
CA LEU A 110 -7.11 2.92 -4.99
C LEU A 110 -5.79 2.36 -4.45
N LEU A 111 -4.84 3.24 -4.12
CA LEU A 111 -3.57 2.83 -3.53
C LEU A 111 -3.74 2.16 -2.16
N ASP A 112 -4.63 2.69 -1.32
CA ASP A 112 -5.00 2.11 -0.02
C ASP A 112 -5.67 0.73 -0.17
N MET A 113 -6.28 0.45 -1.32
CA MET A 113 -6.82 -0.87 -1.69
C MET A 113 -5.78 -1.78 -2.37
N GLY A 114 -4.54 -1.33 -2.55
CA GLY A 114 -3.48 -2.10 -3.24
C GLY A 114 -3.59 -2.09 -4.78
N LEU A 115 -4.44 -1.23 -5.35
CA LEU A 115 -4.61 -1.13 -6.80
C LEU A 115 -3.67 -0.05 -7.36
N CYS A 116 -2.78 -0.46 -8.26
CA CYS A 116 -1.81 0.40 -8.91
C CYS A 116 -1.91 0.30 -10.43
N SER A 117 -1.57 1.40 -11.11
CA SER A 117 -1.42 1.38 -12.57
C SER A 117 -0.17 0.58 -12.96
N ARG A 118 -0.30 -0.29 -13.98
CA ARG A 118 0.81 -1.05 -14.53
C ARG A 118 0.71 -1.12 -16.05
N ARG A 119 1.85 -1.04 -16.73
CA ARG A 119 1.91 -1.22 -18.18
C ARG A 119 1.68 -2.70 -18.51
N PRO A 120 0.73 -3.05 -19.42
CA PRO A 120 0.57 -4.42 -19.88
C PRO A 120 1.85 -4.93 -20.56
N THR A 121 2.18 -6.20 -20.35
CA THR A 121 3.27 -6.87 -21.06
C THR A 121 2.96 -6.92 -22.55
N ARG A 122 3.92 -6.52 -23.38
CA ARG A 122 3.81 -6.65 -24.85
C ARG A 122 3.91 -8.13 -25.21
N VAL A 123 2.82 -8.70 -25.68
CA VAL A 123 2.76 -10.11 -26.12
C VAL A 123 2.24 -10.17 -27.55
N PRO A 124 2.71 -11.13 -28.37
CA PRO A 124 2.14 -11.36 -29.69
C PRO A 124 0.63 -11.64 -29.60
N LEU A 125 -0.14 -11.05 -30.52
CA LEU A 125 -1.57 -11.29 -30.58
C LEU A 125 -1.84 -12.71 -31.08
N LEU A 126 -2.30 -13.57 -30.19
CA LEU A 126 -2.72 -14.92 -30.54
C LEU A 126 -4.16 -14.95 -31.02
N THR A 127 -4.37 -15.43 -32.25
CA THR A 127 -5.68 -15.78 -32.79
C THR A 127 -6.30 -16.92 -31.98
N LYS A 128 -7.62 -17.12 -32.08
CA LYS A 128 -8.31 -18.24 -31.40
C LYS A 128 -7.71 -19.60 -31.77
N ARG A 129 -7.43 -19.81 -33.07
CA ARG A 129 -6.80 -21.03 -33.59
C ARG A 129 -5.42 -21.27 -32.96
N HIS A 130 -4.56 -20.25 -32.89
CA HIS A 130 -3.24 -20.39 -32.26
C HIS A 130 -3.33 -20.82 -30.79
N ARG A 131 -4.30 -20.27 -30.04
CA ARG A 131 -4.49 -20.63 -28.63
C ARG A 131 -4.90 -22.09 -28.47
N GLN A 132 -5.83 -22.56 -29.31
CA GLN A 132 -6.28 -23.95 -29.29
C GLN A 132 -5.14 -24.91 -29.61
N LEU A 133 -4.39 -24.68 -30.70
CA LEU A 133 -3.27 -25.53 -31.09
C LEU A 133 -2.17 -25.55 -30.03
N ARG A 134 -1.80 -24.40 -29.47
CA ARG A 134 -0.79 -24.33 -28.40
C ARG A 134 -1.24 -25.05 -27.13
N LEU A 135 -2.51 -24.93 -26.75
CA LEU A 135 -3.05 -25.62 -25.58
C LEU A 135 -3.13 -27.13 -25.81
N GLN A 136 -3.54 -27.56 -26.99
CA GLN A 136 -3.59 -28.97 -27.35
C GLN A 136 -2.19 -29.58 -27.32
N TRP A 137 -1.22 -28.94 -27.96
CA TRP A 137 0.17 -29.37 -27.96
C TRP A 137 0.72 -29.48 -26.53
N ALA A 138 0.49 -28.46 -25.68
CA ALA A 138 0.93 -28.48 -24.29
C ALA A 138 0.29 -29.61 -23.47
N ARG A 139 -0.96 -29.99 -23.75
CA ARG A 139 -1.64 -31.12 -23.08
C ARG A 139 -1.10 -32.46 -23.55
N GLU A 140 -0.89 -32.63 -24.86
CA GLU A 140 -0.34 -33.86 -25.44
C GLU A 140 1.08 -34.16 -24.94
N HIS A 141 1.84 -33.11 -24.61
CA HIS A 141 3.23 -33.21 -24.17
C HIS A 141 3.40 -32.91 -22.66
N GLN A 142 2.29 -32.86 -21.90
CA GLN A 142 2.32 -32.50 -20.48
C GLN A 142 3.07 -33.55 -19.64
N ASP A 143 2.84 -34.83 -19.95
CA ASP A 143 3.33 -35.98 -19.19
C ASP A 143 4.57 -36.62 -19.83
N TRP A 144 5.21 -35.91 -20.77
CA TRP A 144 6.42 -36.39 -21.43
C TRP A 144 7.58 -36.57 -20.45
N THR A 145 8.24 -37.71 -20.58
CA THR A 145 9.42 -38.09 -19.81
C THR A 145 10.68 -37.42 -20.35
N MET A 146 11.74 -37.38 -19.55
CA MET A 146 12.98 -36.70 -19.94
C MET A 146 13.63 -37.32 -21.20
N ASP A 147 13.50 -38.64 -21.38
CA ASP A 147 14.01 -39.35 -22.56
C ASP A 147 13.25 -38.98 -23.84
N GLU A 148 11.97 -38.61 -23.73
CA GLU A 148 11.17 -38.11 -24.86
C GLU A 148 11.55 -36.68 -25.22
N TRP A 149 11.80 -35.82 -24.22
CA TRP A 149 12.32 -34.47 -24.44
C TRP A 149 13.70 -34.46 -25.09
N GLN A 150 14.58 -35.41 -24.74
CA GLN A 150 15.91 -35.54 -25.35
C GLN A 150 15.88 -35.81 -26.86
N ARG A 151 14.76 -36.32 -27.38
CA ARG A 151 14.58 -36.57 -28.81
C ARG A 151 14.12 -35.34 -29.58
N VAL A 152 13.76 -34.24 -28.91
CA VAL A 152 13.31 -32.99 -29.55
C VAL A 152 14.48 -32.03 -29.74
N ALA A 153 14.71 -31.66 -30.99
CA ALA A 153 15.59 -30.54 -31.33
C ALA A 153 14.76 -29.31 -31.71
N CYS A 154 14.95 -28.22 -30.98
CA CYS A 154 14.35 -26.92 -31.30
C CYS A 154 15.37 -26.07 -32.07
N SER A 155 14.97 -25.55 -33.25
CA SER A 155 15.72 -24.53 -33.98
C SER A 155 14.85 -23.28 -34.13
N ASP A 156 15.45 -22.10 -33.98
CA ASP A 156 14.81 -20.81 -34.22
C ASP A 156 15.81 -19.86 -34.87
N GLU A 157 15.33 -18.94 -35.69
CA GLU A 157 16.15 -17.96 -36.37
C GLU A 157 16.07 -16.62 -35.65
N SER A 158 17.19 -16.17 -35.10
CA SER A 158 17.30 -14.84 -34.50
C SER A 158 17.99 -13.88 -35.46
N ARG A 159 17.42 -12.67 -35.59
CA ARG A 159 18.04 -11.58 -36.35
C ARG A 159 19.01 -10.83 -35.46
N PHE A 160 20.28 -10.77 -35.88
CA PHE A 160 21.30 -9.93 -35.26
C PHE A 160 21.64 -8.77 -36.18
N ILE A 161 21.77 -7.57 -35.63
CA ILE A 161 22.19 -6.39 -36.39
C ILE A 161 23.72 -6.35 -36.35
N THR A 162 24.37 -6.56 -37.50
CA THR A 162 25.84 -6.59 -37.64
C THR A 162 26.46 -5.22 -37.92
N SER A 163 25.70 -4.13 -37.88
CA SER A 163 26.25 -2.79 -38.12
C SER A 163 26.91 -2.21 -36.86
N MET A 164 28.19 -2.53 -36.66
CA MET A 164 29.13 -1.49 -36.27
C MET A 164 29.43 -0.69 -37.54
N VAL A 165 28.73 0.43 -37.75
CA VAL A 165 29.36 1.51 -38.51
C VAL A 165 30.50 1.98 -37.63
N VAL A 166 31.70 1.45 -37.89
CA VAL A 166 32.94 2.01 -37.39
C VAL A 166 33.05 3.40 -38.02
N SER A 167 32.43 4.37 -37.38
CA SER A 167 32.78 5.76 -37.55
C SER A 167 34.16 5.92 -36.94
N GLY A 168 35.17 6.19 -37.78
CA GLY A 168 36.47 6.62 -37.32
C GLY A 168 37.61 5.62 -37.57
N TYR A 169 37.94 5.39 -38.85
CA TYR A 169 39.35 5.43 -39.21
C TYR A 169 39.64 6.83 -39.72
N ALA A 170 40.06 7.71 -38.80
CA ALA A 170 40.97 8.77 -39.15
C ALA A 170 42.36 8.13 -39.22
N VAL A 171 42.98 8.26 -40.38
CA VAL A 171 44.38 7.97 -40.62
C VAL A 171 45.22 8.91 -39.76
N CYS A 172 46.06 8.33 -38.89
CA CYS A 172 47.46 8.67 -38.59
C CYS A 172 47.93 7.83 -37.39
#